data_AF-A0AAV2I829-F1
#
_entry.id   AF-A0AAV2I829-F1
#
_cell.length_a   1.000
_cell.length_b   1.000
_cell.length_c   1.000
_cell.angle_alpha   90.00
_cell.angle_beta   90.00
_cell.angle_gamma   90.00
#
_symmetry.space_group_name_H-M   'P 1'
#
loop_
_entity.id
_entity.type
_entity.pdbx_description
1 polymer ?
#
loop_
_entity_poly.entity_id
_entity_poly.type
_entity_poly.pdbx_seq_one_letter_code
_entity_poly.pdbx_strand_id
1 'polypeptide(L)'
;VREILTAVKGLESIDPEITPAVVMNCQDPGDRSSNKHLDSILERWLREVKVITDAIDAIVDPRVLMDMSENLLAKEIEEFKKMDGGPQAKLVKCYMRVKGLVERPMAMAERLVDENSDPIYRNGLRCFIQALAESKKHIFKLH
;
A
#
# COMPACT_ATOMS: atom_id res chain seq x y z
N VAL A 1 9.34 8.70 15.69
CA VAL A 1 8.33 9.72 16.10
C VAL A 1 8.59 11.10 15.48
N ARG A 2 9.80 11.69 15.64
CA ARG A 2 10.11 13.01 15.05
C ARG A 2 9.91 13.06 13.53
N GLU A 3 10.33 12.03 12.81
CA GLU A 3 10.16 11.91 11.35
C GLU A 3 8.69 11.87 10.94
N ILE A 4 7.86 11.10 11.66
CA ILE A 4 6.40 11.06 11.45
C ILE A 4 5.80 12.46 11.61
N LEU A 5 6.16 13.19 12.67
CA LEU A 5 5.65 14.54 12.90
C LEU A 5 6.08 15.52 11.81
N THR A 6 7.31 15.41 11.31
CA THR A 6 7.78 16.21 10.18
C THR A 6 6.97 15.90 8.92
N ALA A 7 6.75 14.62 8.62
CA ALA A 7 6.01 14.22 7.43
C ALA A 7 4.52 14.60 7.50
N VAL A 8 3.90 14.52 8.68
CA VAL A 8 2.55 15.02 8.92
C VAL A 8 2.46 16.52 8.63
N LYS A 9 3.40 17.32 9.10
CA LYS A 9 3.45 18.76 8.76
C LYS A 9 3.66 19.00 7.27
N GLY A 10 4.43 18.13 6.60
CA GLY A 10 4.57 18.12 5.15
C GLY A 10 3.22 17.92 4.46
N LEU A 11 2.44 16.93 4.88
CA LEU A 11 1.08 16.68 4.37
C LEU A 11 0.14 17.85 4.63
N GLU A 12 0.14 18.42 5.84
CA GLU A 12 -0.66 19.60 6.18
C GLU A 12 -0.33 20.81 5.29
N SER A 13 0.95 20.96 4.89
CA SER A 13 1.36 22.02 3.96
C SER A 13 0.89 21.79 2.53
N ILE A 14 0.72 20.53 2.12
CA ILE A 14 0.31 20.14 0.76
C ILE A 14 -1.21 20.21 0.60
N ASP A 15 -1.98 19.90 1.66
CA ASP A 15 -3.45 19.85 1.65
C ASP A 15 -4.13 21.05 0.95
N PRO A 16 -3.79 22.32 1.25
CA PRO A 16 -4.42 23.46 0.58
C PRO A 16 -4.06 23.59 -0.91
N GLU A 17 -2.97 22.97 -1.38
CA GLU A 17 -2.53 23.02 -2.78
C GLU A 17 -3.29 22.00 -3.67
N ILE A 18 -3.80 20.90 -3.10
CA ILE A 18 -4.38 19.78 -3.85
C ILE A 18 -5.64 20.22 -4.61
N THR A 19 -6.60 20.83 -3.91
CA THR A 19 -7.88 21.19 -4.52
C THR A 19 -7.72 22.18 -5.68
N PRO A 20 -6.96 23.30 -5.53
CA PRO A 20 -6.68 24.20 -6.65
C PRO A 20 -5.98 23.53 -7.83
N ALA A 21 -4.98 22.68 -7.58
CA ALA A 21 -4.25 21.99 -8.63
C ALA A 21 -5.16 21.02 -9.43
N VAL A 22 -6.02 20.28 -8.75
CA VAL A 22 -7.01 19.40 -9.38
C VAL A 22 -8.02 20.20 -10.20
N VAL A 23 -8.55 21.30 -9.64
CA VAL A 23 -9.52 22.15 -10.35
C VAL A 23 -8.91 22.75 -11.61
N MET A 24 -7.69 23.28 -11.54
CA MET A 24 -6.97 23.83 -12.69
C MET A 24 -6.73 22.77 -13.76
N ASN A 25 -6.31 21.56 -13.36
CA ASN A 25 -6.10 20.46 -14.29
C ASN A 25 -7.41 19.98 -14.95
N CYS A 26 -8.53 20.01 -14.23
CA CYS A 26 -9.85 19.66 -14.78
C CYS A 26 -10.37 20.70 -15.77
N GLN A 27 -9.99 21.98 -15.62
CA GLN A 27 -10.39 23.05 -16.54
C GLN A 27 -9.68 22.96 -17.89
N ASP A 28 -8.41 22.57 -17.90
CA ASP A 28 -7.65 22.29 -19.11
C ASP A 28 -6.73 21.07 -18.93
N PRO A 29 -7.24 19.85 -19.17
CA PRO A 29 -6.45 18.62 -19.05
C PRO A 29 -5.32 18.51 -20.07
N GLY A 30 -5.34 19.32 -21.14
CA GLY A 30 -4.31 19.33 -22.17
C GLY A 30 -3.11 20.21 -21.82
N ASP A 31 -3.24 21.08 -20.82
CA ASP A 31 -2.14 21.93 -20.37
C ASP A 31 -1.06 21.11 -19.68
N ARG A 32 0.16 21.14 -20.25
CA ARG A 32 1.30 20.43 -19.67
C ARG A 32 1.76 21.05 -18.34
N SER A 33 1.51 22.35 -18.14
CA SER A 33 1.91 23.04 -16.93
C SER A 33 1.04 22.62 -15.74
N SER A 34 -0.30 22.61 -15.92
CA SER A 34 -1.24 22.12 -14.92
C SER A 34 -1.00 20.66 -14.54
N ASN A 35 -0.80 19.78 -15.52
CA ASN A 35 -0.47 18.37 -15.30
C ASN A 35 0.83 18.20 -14.48
N LYS A 36 1.92 18.89 -14.87
CA LYS A 36 3.19 18.85 -14.13
C LYS A 36 3.08 19.37 -12.71
N HIS A 37 2.28 20.41 -12.50
CA HIS A 37 2.05 20.95 -11.16
C HIS A 37 1.31 19.95 -10.28
N LEU A 38 0.24 19.33 -10.81
CA LEU A 38 -0.50 18.28 -10.12
C LEU A 38 0.39 17.08 -9.81
N ASP A 39 1.17 16.60 -10.79
CA ASP A 39 2.12 15.50 -10.59
C ASP A 39 3.12 15.82 -9.48
N SER A 40 3.70 17.02 -9.49
CA SER A 40 4.64 17.45 -8.44
C SER A 40 4.00 17.47 -7.05
N ILE A 41 2.73 17.84 -6.93
CA ILE A 41 1.99 17.83 -5.66
C ILE A 41 1.75 16.39 -5.21
N LEU A 42 1.31 15.51 -6.11
CA LEU A 42 1.06 14.10 -5.81
C LEU A 42 2.34 13.36 -5.42
N GLU A 43 3.46 13.66 -6.08
CA GLU A 43 4.76 13.11 -5.71
C GLU A 43 5.22 13.57 -4.32
N ARG A 44 5.02 14.85 -3.98
CA ARG A 44 5.29 15.37 -2.63
C ARG A 44 4.43 14.63 -1.60
N TRP A 45 3.14 14.53 -1.86
CA TRP A 45 2.20 13.83 -0.98
C TRP A 45 2.60 12.37 -0.78
N LEU A 46 2.92 11.66 -1.86
CA LEU A 46 3.35 10.27 -1.82
C LEU A 46 4.63 10.08 -1.00
N ARG A 47 5.60 11.00 -1.13
CA ARG A 47 6.83 10.97 -0.33
C ARG A 47 6.54 11.08 1.16
N GLU A 48 5.71 12.03 1.58
CA GLU A 48 5.39 12.18 3.01
C GLU A 48 4.60 10.98 3.56
N VAL A 49 3.63 10.44 2.81
CA VAL A 49 2.91 9.21 3.18
C VAL A 49 3.87 8.03 3.31
N LYS A 50 4.84 7.92 2.40
CA LYS A 50 5.86 6.87 2.45
C LYS A 50 6.73 6.98 3.70
N VAL A 51 7.18 8.18 4.06
CA VAL A 51 7.96 8.40 5.30
C VAL A 51 7.17 7.96 6.53
N ILE A 52 5.89 8.32 6.61
CA ILE A 52 5.02 7.89 7.73
C ILE A 52 4.89 6.37 7.76
N THR A 53 4.63 5.76 6.60
CA THR A 53 4.42 4.30 6.49
C THR A 53 5.68 3.53 6.87
N ASP A 54 6.84 3.92 6.34
CA ASP A 54 8.13 3.27 6.63
C ASP A 54 8.48 3.41 8.13
N ALA A 55 8.24 4.58 8.73
CA ALA A 55 8.47 4.82 10.15
C ALA A 55 7.52 4.03 11.07
N ILE A 56 6.26 3.82 10.65
CA ILE A 56 5.31 2.96 11.36
C ILE A 56 5.74 1.50 11.22
N ASP A 57 6.08 1.04 10.02
CA ASP A 57 6.50 -0.34 9.81
C ASP A 57 7.76 -0.67 10.60
N ALA A 58 8.67 0.29 10.84
CA ALA A 58 9.86 0.08 11.67
C ALA A 58 9.55 -0.17 13.16
N ILE A 59 8.40 0.27 13.67
CA ILE A 59 8.03 0.13 15.09
C ILE A 59 6.97 -0.95 15.34
N VAL A 60 6.28 -1.40 14.29
CA VAL A 60 5.26 -2.44 14.38
C VAL A 60 5.92 -3.80 14.56
N ASP A 61 5.46 -4.57 15.55
CA ASP A 61 5.85 -5.98 15.68
C ASP A 61 5.36 -6.77 14.45
N PRO A 62 6.27 -7.39 13.67
CA PRO A 62 5.89 -8.16 12.50
C PRO A 62 4.87 -9.27 12.80
N ARG A 63 4.91 -9.87 13.99
CA ARG A 63 3.94 -10.92 14.37
C ARG A 63 2.53 -10.38 14.47
N VAL A 64 2.38 -9.22 15.12
CA VAL A 64 1.09 -8.53 15.24
C VAL A 64 0.56 -8.12 13.87
N LEU A 65 1.43 -7.64 12.97
CA LEU A 65 1.03 -7.33 11.60
C LEU A 65 0.54 -8.57 10.86
N MET A 66 1.26 -9.70 10.96
CA MET A 66 0.87 -10.96 10.32
C MET A 66 -0.48 -11.46 10.83
N ASP A 67 -0.66 -11.52 12.15
CA ASP A 67 -1.91 -11.96 12.78
C ASP A 67 -3.09 -11.06 12.38
N MET A 68 -2.87 -9.73 12.34
CA MET A 68 -3.90 -8.78 11.90
C MET A 68 -4.25 -8.98 10.42
N SER A 69 -3.24 -9.10 9.55
CA SER A 69 -3.43 -9.31 8.12
C SER A 69 -4.14 -10.62 7.82
N GLU A 70 -3.82 -11.71 8.52
CA GLU A 70 -4.51 -13.00 8.39
C GLU A 70 -6.00 -12.89 8.76
N ASN A 71 -6.29 -12.26 9.91
CA ASN A 71 -7.66 -12.06 10.37
C ASN A 71 -8.49 -11.18 9.42
N LEU A 72 -7.90 -10.13 8.87
CA LEU A 72 -8.57 -9.26 7.90
C LEU A 72 -8.76 -9.96 6.55
N LEU A 73 -7.76 -10.71 6.10
CA LEU A 73 -7.82 -11.45 4.84
C LEU A 73 -8.92 -12.53 4.89
N ALA A 74 -9.03 -13.25 6.02
CA ALA A 74 -10.10 -14.22 6.23
C ALA A 74 -11.49 -13.56 6.09
N LYS A 75 -11.70 -12.41 6.73
CA LYS A 75 -12.95 -11.64 6.63
C LYS A 75 -13.24 -11.17 5.20
N GLU A 76 -12.24 -10.64 4.50
CA GLU A 76 -12.40 -10.20 3.11
C GLU A 76 -12.75 -11.37 2.18
N ILE A 77 -12.17 -12.55 2.39
CA ILE A 77 -12.50 -13.76 1.62
C ILE A 77 -13.94 -14.21 1.90
N GLU A 78 -14.38 -14.17 3.16
CA GLU A 78 -15.78 -14.46 3.52
C GLU A 78 -16.75 -13.49 2.85
N GLU A 79 -16.43 -12.21 2.86
CA GLU A 79 -17.23 -11.19 2.17
C GLU A 79 -17.22 -11.40 0.65
N PHE A 80 -16.08 -11.70 0.05
CA PHE A 80 -15.97 -11.97 -1.38
C PHE A 80 -16.88 -13.13 -1.81
N LYS A 81 -16.94 -14.22 -1.03
CA LYS A 81 -17.83 -15.36 -1.29
C LYS A 81 -19.32 -14.99 -1.28
N LYS A 82 -19.72 -13.99 -0.48
CA LYS A 82 -21.10 -13.50 -0.43
C LYS A 82 -21.45 -12.56 -1.59
N MET A 83 -20.46 -12.11 -2.37
CA MET A 83 -20.65 -11.17 -3.48
C MET A 83 -20.91 -11.86 -4.82
N ASP A 84 -21.22 -13.16 -4.82
CA ASP A 84 -21.61 -13.86 -6.05
C ASP A 84 -22.85 -13.21 -6.70
N GLY A 85 -22.77 -12.97 -8.01
CA GLY A 85 -23.77 -12.18 -8.76
C GLY A 85 -23.86 -10.69 -8.38
N GLY A 86 -22.94 -10.17 -7.55
CA GLY A 86 -22.94 -8.78 -7.09
C GLY A 86 -22.39 -7.76 -8.10
N PRO A 87 -22.57 -6.45 -7.84
CA PRO A 87 -22.04 -5.39 -8.71
C PRO A 87 -20.51 -5.46 -8.84
N GLN A 88 -19.99 -5.39 -10.07
CA GLN A 88 -18.56 -5.44 -10.38
C GLN A 88 -17.73 -4.45 -9.54
N ALA A 89 -18.25 -3.24 -9.30
CA ALA A 89 -17.57 -2.23 -8.48
C ALA A 89 -17.30 -2.70 -7.04
N LYS A 90 -18.16 -3.55 -6.45
CA LYS A 90 -17.94 -4.13 -5.12
C LYS A 90 -16.83 -5.18 -5.14
N LEU A 91 -16.84 -6.04 -6.16
CA LEU A 91 -15.80 -7.05 -6.37
C LEU A 91 -14.42 -6.40 -6.55
N VAL A 92 -14.31 -5.35 -7.35
CA VAL A 92 -13.05 -4.60 -7.54
C VAL A 92 -12.56 -3.98 -6.23
N LYS A 93 -13.45 -3.40 -5.42
CA LYS A 93 -13.07 -2.84 -4.11
C LYS A 93 -12.57 -3.92 -3.15
N CYS A 94 -13.23 -5.08 -3.09
CA CYS A 94 -12.80 -6.21 -2.27
C CYS A 94 -11.43 -6.74 -2.74
N TYR A 95 -11.27 -6.91 -4.05
CA TYR A 95 -10.00 -7.29 -4.66
C TYR A 95 -8.84 -6.35 -4.29
N MET A 96 -9.06 -5.02 -4.34
CA MET A 96 -8.03 -4.05 -3.95
C MET A 96 -7.66 -4.15 -2.46
N ARG A 97 -8.62 -4.42 -1.58
CA ARG A 97 -8.35 -4.63 -0.14
C ARG A 97 -7.54 -5.91 0.09
N VAL A 98 -7.95 -7.03 -0.51
CA VAL A 98 -7.23 -8.30 -0.47
C VAL A 98 -5.79 -8.13 -0.97
N LYS A 99 -5.61 -7.42 -2.09
CA LYS A 99 -4.29 -7.09 -2.62
C LYS A 99 -3.42 -6.36 -1.60
N GLY A 100 -3.94 -5.29 -1.00
CA GLY A 100 -3.20 -4.50 0.01
C GLY A 100 -2.85 -5.29 1.27
N LEU A 101 -3.74 -6.18 1.72
CA LEU A 101 -3.52 -7.03 2.89
C LEU A 101 -2.41 -8.06 2.67
N VAL A 102 -2.13 -8.45 1.43
CA VAL A 102 -1.02 -9.36 1.08
C VAL A 102 0.28 -8.57 0.83
N GLU A 103 0.20 -7.41 0.18
CA GLU A 103 1.39 -6.64 -0.21
C GLU A 103 2.21 -6.13 0.98
N ARG A 104 1.54 -5.65 2.04
CA ARG A 104 2.26 -5.10 3.21
C ARG A 104 3.03 -6.17 4.02
N PRO A 105 2.45 -7.35 4.35
CA PRO A 105 3.19 -8.47 4.91
C PRO A 105 4.39 -8.92 4.07
N MET A 106 4.24 -8.95 2.74
CA MET A 106 5.34 -9.31 1.85
C MET A 106 6.49 -8.30 1.93
N ALA A 107 6.19 -6.99 1.86
CA ALA A 107 7.20 -5.95 2.00
C ALA A 107 7.91 -5.97 3.36
N MET A 108 7.15 -6.21 4.44
CA MET A 108 7.70 -6.41 5.78
C MET A 108 8.66 -7.61 5.82
N ALA A 109 8.24 -8.74 5.26
CA ALA A 109 9.05 -9.94 5.22
C ALA A 109 10.33 -9.76 4.40
N GLU A 110 10.26 -9.07 3.25
CA GLU A 110 11.44 -8.71 2.45
C GLU A 110 12.43 -7.86 3.26
N ARG A 111 11.95 -6.85 3.98
CA ARG A 111 12.79 -6.03 4.86
C ARG A 111 13.45 -6.86 5.97
N LEU A 112 12.71 -7.75 6.61
CA LEU A 112 13.27 -8.65 7.64
C LEU A 112 14.32 -9.60 7.08
N VAL A 113 14.18 -10.03 5.83
CA VAL A 113 15.22 -10.80 5.15
C VAL A 113 16.47 -9.94 4.95
N ASP A 114 16.34 -8.69 4.52
CA ASP A 114 17.48 -7.82 4.23
C ASP A 114 18.22 -7.38 5.50
N GLU A 115 17.51 -7.21 6.61
CA GLU A 115 18.07 -6.74 7.89
C GLU A 115 18.63 -7.86 8.79
N ASN A 116 18.26 -9.12 8.56
CA ASN A 116 18.64 -10.24 9.44
C ASN A 116 19.93 -10.95 9.00
N SER A 117 20.85 -11.15 9.93
CA SER A 117 22.14 -11.81 9.67
C SER A 117 22.06 -13.34 9.59
N ASP A 118 21.06 -13.98 10.21
CA ASP A 118 20.91 -15.44 10.24
C ASP A 118 20.47 -15.99 8.87
N PRO A 119 21.32 -16.77 8.18
CA PRO A 119 20.99 -17.34 6.88
C PRO A 119 19.84 -18.35 6.92
N ILE A 120 19.64 -19.07 8.03
CA ILE A 120 18.54 -20.05 8.15
C ILE A 120 17.21 -19.30 8.18
N TYR A 121 17.11 -18.29 9.04
CA TYR A 121 15.94 -17.41 9.12
C TYR A 121 15.64 -16.76 7.77
N ARG A 122 16.64 -16.11 7.14
CA ARG A 122 16.46 -15.46 5.84
C ARG A 122 15.97 -16.42 4.77
N ASN A 123 16.57 -17.60 4.65
CA ASN A 123 16.22 -18.57 3.62
C ASN A 123 14.80 -19.11 3.84
N GLY A 124 14.42 -19.40 5.08
CA GLY A 124 13.05 -19.79 5.41
C GLY A 124 12.03 -18.73 5.01
N LEU A 125 12.30 -17.47 5.34
CA LEU A 125 11.40 -16.36 5.03
C LEU A 125 11.33 -16.05 3.53
N ARG A 126 12.44 -16.19 2.79
CA ARG A 126 12.46 -16.08 1.32
C ARG A 126 11.57 -17.12 0.63
N CYS A 127 11.62 -18.38 1.07
CA CYS A 127 10.75 -19.42 0.54
C CYS A 127 9.26 -19.06 0.73
N PHE A 128 8.91 -18.50 1.88
CA PHE A 128 7.54 -18.05 2.16
C PHE A 128 7.12 -16.88 1.27
N ILE A 129 7.97 -15.85 1.13
CA ILE A 129 7.72 -14.71 0.24
C ILE A 129 7.53 -15.18 -1.20
N GLN A 130 8.38 -16.11 -1.67
CA GLN A 130 8.28 -16.65 -3.02
C GLN A 130 6.96 -17.40 -3.24
N ALA A 131 6.54 -18.25 -2.31
CA ALA A 131 5.27 -18.96 -2.40
C ALA A 131 4.07 -17.99 -2.44
N LEU A 132 4.09 -16.94 -1.62
CA LEU A 132 3.08 -15.88 -1.67
C LEU A 132 3.09 -15.12 -2.99
N ALA A 133 4.26 -14.78 -3.52
CA ALA A 133 4.41 -14.08 -4.80
C ALA A 133 3.89 -14.93 -5.98
N GLU A 134 4.11 -16.24 -5.95
CA GLU A 134 3.59 -17.18 -6.94
C GLU A 134 2.06 -17.28 -6.86
N SER A 135 1.51 -17.46 -5.65
CA SER A 135 0.05 -17.44 -5.42
C SER A 135 -0.58 -16.13 -5.90
N LYS A 136 0.09 -15.00 -5.61
CA LYS A 136 -0.30 -13.67 -6.12
C LYS A 136 -0.36 -13.67 -7.66
N LYS A 137 0.64 -14.19 -8.36
CA LYS A 137 0.60 -14.24 -9.84
C LYS A 137 -0.61 -15.02 -10.36
N HIS A 138 -1.10 -16.03 -9.65
CA HIS A 138 -2.28 -16.78 -10.06
C HIS A 138 -3.59 -16.03 -9.77
N ILE A 139 -3.66 -15.30 -8.65
CA ILE A 139 -4.87 -14.57 -8.22
C ILE A 139 -5.02 -13.24 -8.95
N PHE A 140 -3.92 -12.53 -9.22
CA PHE A 140 -3.91 -11.16 -9.74
C PHE A 140 -3.61 -11.09 -11.25
N LYS A 141 -3.51 -12.22 -11.95
CA LYS A 141 -3.56 -12.30 -13.42
C LYS A 141 -5.00 -12.11 -13.91
N LEU A 142 -5.50 -10.88 -13.76
CA LEU A 142 -6.71 -10.41 -14.44
C LEU A 142 -6.38 -9.14 -15.23
N HIS A 143 -5.34 -9.21 -16.06
CA HIS A 143 -5.07 -8.29 -17.17
C HIS A 143 -4.55 -9.10 -18.35
#